data_AF-A0A7C5FH07-F1
#
_entry.id   AF-A0A7C5FH07-F1
#
_cell.length_a   1.000
_cell.length_b   1.000
_cell.length_c   1.000
_cell.angle_alpha   90.00
_cell.angle_beta   90.00
_cell.angle_gamma   90.00
#
_symmetry.space_group_name_H-M   'P 1'
#
loop_
_entity.id
_entity.type
_entity.pdbx_description
1 polymer ?
#
loop_
_entity_poly.entity_id
_entity_poly.type
_entity_poly.pdbx_seq_one_letter_code
_entity_poly.pdbx_strand_id
1 'polypeptide(L)'
;MGQKQGAYMRYLILALFLVVSLQAKKQTIVFAGGCFWGVEKHFEKIKGVTDAQSGYAGGNYPNPTYHKVLSYRYDTPKGVKNYTESVKVVYDDSVVSSAELIKSFWEMHDPTQKNRQGNDRGNNYRSAIFYTTSGQKADALKTKAEYQKLLSKAGYGKIVTQIEPLDKFYPAEQYHQDYLKKNPKGYCPNHATGVKFSADAAKAITPLGGKEIVVVDAADCPFCEKLKKDVLSSYKGAVPLRTARANTLKGFKIKTKLDATPIILFIQDGKELFAIRGYVPPKTFYKALGYFKL
;
A
#
# COMPACT_ATOMS: atom_id res chain seq x y z
N MET A 1 3.17 -25.65 68.86
CA MET A 1 4.36 -25.54 67.97
C MET A 1 4.18 -26.50 66.81
N GLY A 2 4.28 -26.01 65.57
CA GLY A 2 4.61 -26.85 64.41
C GLY A 2 3.50 -27.16 63.40
N GLN A 3 3.77 -26.78 62.14
CA GLN A 3 3.22 -27.26 60.86
C GLN A 3 1.88 -26.72 60.34
N LYS A 4 1.96 -25.60 59.61
CA LYS A 4 1.24 -25.41 58.33
C LYS A 4 2.14 -24.66 57.33
N GLN A 5 2.86 -25.41 56.50
CA GLN A 5 3.47 -24.89 55.27
C GLN A 5 3.30 -25.94 54.16
N GLY A 6 2.59 -25.58 53.10
CA GLY A 6 2.47 -26.41 51.91
C GLY A 6 1.14 -26.20 51.20
N ALA A 7 1.03 -25.14 50.38
CA ALA A 7 0.06 -25.07 49.28
C ALA A 7 0.14 -23.78 48.42
N TYR A 8 0.97 -22.78 48.73
CA TYR A 8 0.95 -21.50 48.00
C TYR A 8 2.15 -21.24 47.09
N MET A 9 2.80 -22.29 46.57
CA MET A 9 3.99 -22.14 45.71
C MET A 9 3.93 -22.99 44.44
N ARG A 10 2.77 -23.06 43.77
CA ARG A 10 2.64 -23.77 42.48
C ARG A 10 1.89 -23.02 41.36
N TYR A 11 1.46 -21.78 41.58
CA TYR A 11 0.73 -21.00 40.56
C TYR A 11 1.44 -19.72 40.12
N LEU A 12 2.74 -19.57 40.39
CA LEU A 12 3.52 -18.38 40.00
C LEU A 12 4.62 -18.64 38.96
N ILE A 13 4.61 -19.80 38.30
CA ILE A 13 5.52 -20.13 37.18
C ILE A 13 4.71 -20.52 35.93
N LEU A 14 3.55 -19.89 35.72
CA LEU A 14 2.72 -20.11 34.52
C LEU A 14 2.17 -18.82 33.92
N ALA A 15 2.82 -17.70 34.24
CA ALA A 15 2.59 -16.41 33.61
C ALA A 15 3.94 -15.77 33.24
N LEU A 16 4.87 -16.58 32.69
CA LEU A 16 6.03 -16.03 31.99
C LEU A 16 5.57 -15.57 30.61
N PHE A 17 4.98 -14.38 30.59
CA PHE A 17 5.15 -13.37 29.53
C PHE A 17 5.46 -13.92 28.13
N LEU A 18 4.43 -14.40 27.43
CA LEU A 18 4.36 -14.24 25.98
C LEU A 18 3.74 -12.86 25.70
N VAL A 19 4.37 -11.82 26.23
CA VAL A 19 4.27 -10.50 25.60
C VAL A 19 5.15 -10.64 24.37
N VAL A 20 4.56 -11.14 23.28
CA VAL A 20 5.13 -10.91 21.96
C VAL A 20 5.19 -9.41 21.83
N SER A 21 6.38 -8.85 22.03
CA SER A 21 6.61 -7.45 21.72
C SER A 21 6.23 -7.28 20.26
N LEU A 22 5.15 -6.54 20.00
CA LEU A 22 4.87 -5.90 18.72
C LEU A 22 5.97 -4.84 18.52
N GLN A 23 7.20 -5.30 18.35
CA GLN A 23 8.30 -4.47 17.96
C GLN A 23 8.11 -4.24 16.46
N ALA A 24 7.83 -2.99 16.09
CA ALA A 24 7.73 -2.57 14.69
C ALA A 24 8.90 -3.17 13.90
N LYS A 25 8.61 -4.15 13.04
CA LYS A 25 9.66 -4.87 12.33
C LYS A 25 9.98 -4.05 11.10
N LYS A 26 11.03 -3.24 11.20
CA LYS A 26 11.54 -2.49 10.05
C LYS A 26 11.93 -3.49 8.96
N GLN A 27 11.36 -3.32 7.78
CA GLN A 27 11.64 -4.11 6.59
C GLN A 27 12.24 -3.19 5.52
N THR A 28 12.93 -3.80 4.55
CA THR A 28 13.57 -3.06 3.46
C THR A 28 13.27 -3.71 2.12
N ILE A 29 13.00 -2.89 1.12
CA ILE A 29 12.82 -3.28 -0.27
C ILE A 29 13.39 -2.17 -1.16
N VAL A 30 13.91 -2.49 -2.34
CA VAL A 30 14.48 -1.49 -3.25
C VAL A 30 13.70 -1.46 -4.55
N PHE A 31 13.29 -0.26 -4.97
CA PHE A 31 12.51 -0.04 -6.19
C PHE A 31 13.30 0.78 -7.20
N ALA A 32 13.22 0.42 -8.48
CA ALA A 32 13.75 1.20 -9.60
C ALA A 32 12.63 1.43 -10.59
N GLY A 33 12.30 2.70 -10.87
CA GLY A 33 11.11 3.08 -11.64
C GLY A 33 11.34 4.26 -12.58
N GLY A 34 12.59 4.55 -12.94
CA GLY A 34 12.99 5.77 -13.66
C GLY A 34 13.91 6.64 -12.80
N CYS A 35 13.87 7.96 -13.01
CA CYS A 35 14.64 8.93 -12.21
C CYS A 35 14.36 8.75 -10.71
N PHE A 36 15.38 8.42 -9.93
CA PHE A 36 15.22 8.11 -8.50
C PHE A 36 14.68 9.26 -7.64
N TRP A 37 14.78 10.52 -8.08
CA TRP A 37 14.29 11.68 -7.34
C TRP A 37 12.77 11.69 -7.23
N GLY A 38 12.08 11.30 -8.31
CA GLY A 38 10.64 11.14 -8.32
C GLY A 38 10.20 9.93 -7.51
N VAL A 39 10.97 8.84 -7.59
CA VAL A 39 10.73 7.60 -6.82
C VAL A 39 10.88 7.84 -5.32
N GLU A 40 11.93 8.53 -4.90
CA GLU A 40 12.21 8.89 -3.51
C GLU A 40 11.05 9.72 -2.95
N LYS A 41 10.74 10.84 -3.61
CA LYS A 41 9.63 11.73 -3.25
C LYS A 41 8.27 11.01 -3.18
N HIS A 42 8.07 9.98 -4.01
CA HIS A 42 6.84 9.18 -3.99
C HIS A 42 6.74 8.34 -2.72
N PHE A 43 7.78 7.58 -2.39
CA PHE A 43 7.79 6.68 -1.23
C PHE A 43 7.82 7.42 0.11
N GLU A 44 8.50 8.56 0.20
CA GLU A 44 8.54 9.39 1.42
C GLU A 44 7.17 9.85 1.91
N LYS A 45 6.19 9.94 1.02
CA LYS A 45 4.82 10.37 1.36
C LYS A 45 3.94 9.24 1.88
N ILE A 46 4.37 8.00 1.75
CA ILE A 46 3.55 6.84 2.13
C ILE A 46 3.64 6.65 3.64
N LYS A 47 2.50 6.68 4.32
CA LYS A 47 2.43 6.40 5.76
C LYS A 47 2.97 5.00 6.04
N GLY A 48 3.89 4.91 7.00
CA GLY A 48 4.59 3.65 7.36
C GLY A 48 5.97 3.52 6.72
N VAL A 49 6.29 4.31 5.67
CA VAL A 49 7.67 4.47 5.22
C VAL A 49 8.41 5.36 6.22
N THR A 50 9.57 4.88 6.68
CA THR A 50 10.40 5.54 7.70
C THR A 50 11.68 6.15 7.11
N ASP A 51 12.14 5.64 5.97
CA ASP A 51 13.29 6.16 5.22
C ASP A 51 13.14 5.77 3.74
N ALA A 52 13.54 6.66 2.84
CA ALA A 52 13.61 6.42 1.42
C ALA A 52 14.91 7.05 0.91
N GLN A 53 15.84 6.23 0.46
CA GLN A 53 17.20 6.66 0.10
C GLN A 53 17.48 6.39 -1.37
N SER A 54 17.87 7.43 -2.12
CA SER A 54 18.30 7.34 -3.51
C SER A 54 19.65 6.61 -3.64
N GLY A 55 19.80 5.76 -4.65
CA GLY A 55 21.02 4.97 -4.86
C GLY A 55 20.99 4.05 -6.07
N TYR A 56 21.89 3.07 -6.06
CA TYR A 56 22.19 2.17 -7.17
C TYR A 56 22.07 0.70 -6.74
N ALA A 57 21.27 -0.07 -7.48
CA ALA A 57 21.11 -1.51 -7.28
C ALA A 57 21.09 -2.27 -8.61
N GLY A 58 21.30 -3.59 -8.54
CA GLY A 58 21.17 -4.50 -9.68
C GLY A 58 22.26 -4.44 -10.75
N GLY A 59 23.41 -3.83 -10.45
CA GLY A 59 24.63 -3.91 -11.26
C GLY A 59 25.69 -4.81 -10.62
N ASN A 60 26.83 -5.00 -11.28
CA ASN A 60 27.86 -5.98 -10.87
C ASN A 60 29.30 -5.43 -10.75
N TYR A 61 29.48 -4.11 -10.69
CA TYR A 61 30.81 -3.50 -10.51
C TYR A 61 30.93 -2.74 -9.19
N PRO A 62 32.12 -2.68 -8.57
CA PRO A 62 32.27 -2.04 -7.28
C PRO A 62 32.08 -0.52 -7.37
N ASN A 63 31.53 0.05 -6.30
CA ASN A 63 31.46 1.50 -6.02
C ASN A 63 30.95 2.33 -7.22
N PRO A 64 29.71 2.11 -7.69
CA PRO A 64 29.11 2.95 -8.72
C PRO A 64 29.00 4.41 -8.26
N THR A 65 29.23 5.33 -9.20
CA THR A 65 28.95 6.77 -9.06
C THR A 65 27.91 7.17 -10.11
N TYR A 66 27.22 8.29 -9.89
CA TYR A 66 26.23 8.78 -10.85
C TYR A 66 26.77 8.87 -12.28
N HIS A 67 27.95 9.47 -12.44
CA HIS A 67 28.61 9.63 -13.74
C HIS A 67 28.95 8.29 -14.41
N LYS A 68 29.43 7.31 -13.63
CA LYS A 68 29.77 6.00 -14.17
C LYS A 68 28.53 5.23 -14.61
N VAL A 69 27.47 5.26 -13.79
CA VAL A 69 26.18 4.65 -14.14
C VAL A 69 25.62 5.26 -15.43
N LEU A 70 25.68 6.59 -15.57
CA LEU A 70 25.26 7.26 -16.81
C LEU A 70 26.11 6.90 -18.02
N SER A 71 27.44 6.79 -17.88
CA SER A 71 28.31 6.44 -19.01
C SER A 71 28.00 5.07 -19.60
N TYR A 72 27.51 4.12 -18.79
CA TYR A 72 27.16 2.77 -19.24
C TYR A 72 25.72 2.62 -19.72
N ARG A 73 24.91 3.69 -19.73
CA ARG A 73 23.46 3.57 -19.95
C ARG A 73 23.06 3.10 -21.35
N TYR A 74 23.91 3.37 -22.35
CA TYR A 74 23.69 3.01 -23.76
C TYR A 74 24.71 2.01 -24.28
N ASP A 75 25.96 2.11 -23.82
CA ASP A 75 27.07 1.27 -24.24
C ASP A 75 27.73 0.65 -23.01
N THR A 76 27.17 -0.48 -22.56
CA THR A 76 27.68 -1.20 -21.40
C THR A 76 28.79 -2.15 -21.84
N PRO A 77 29.99 -2.09 -21.23
CA PRO A 77 31.07 -3.02 -21.56
C PRO A 77 30.64 -4.48 -21.44
N LYS A 78 31.20 -5.35 -22.30
CA LYS A 78 30.89 -6.79 -22.28
C LYS A 78 31.18 -7.37 -20.87
N GLY A 79 30.22 -8.13 -20.33
CA GLY A 79 30.32 -8.72 -18.99
C GLY A 79 29.93 -7.79 -17.84
N VAL A 80 29.67 -6.50 -18.13
CA VAL A 80 29.16 -5.55 -17.14
C VAL A 80 27.63 -5.54 -17.15
N LYS A 81 27.01 -5.61 -15.97
CA LYS A 81 25.61 -5.30 -15.74
C LYS A 81 25.55 -3.92 -15.12
N ASN A 82 24.98 -2.95 -15.84
CA ASN A 82 24.91 -1.59 -15.31
C ASN A 82 23.93 -1.51 -14.12
N TYR A 83 24.26 -0.67 -13.13
CA TYR A 83 23.31 -0.34 -12.07
C TYR A 83 22.11 0.44 -12.63
N THR A 84 20.99 0.36 -11.93
CA THR A 84 19.84 1.23 -12.16
C THR A 84 19.73 2.23 -11.03
N GLU A 85 19.28 3.44 -11.36
CA GLU A 85 18.76 4.37 -10.35
C GLU A 85 17.63 3.68 -9.61
N SER A 86 17.72 3.72 -8.29
CA SER A 86 16.87 2.94 -7.39
C SER A 86 16.73 3.65 -6.05
N VAL A 87 15.68 3.30 -5.32
CA VAL A 87 15.38 3.85 -4.00
C VAL A 87 15.22 2.70 -3.03
N LYS A 88 16.05 2.71 -1.97
CA LYS A 88 15.90 1.82 -0.83
C LYS A 88 14.83 2.37 0.09
N VAL A 89 13.76 1.62 0.28
CA VAL A 89 12.61 1.98 1.12
C VAL A 89 12.67 1.15 2.39
N VAL A 90 12.80 1.83 3.54
CA VAL A 90 12.69 1.23 4.88
C VAL A 90 11.32 1.57 5.45
N TYR A 91 10.55 0.55 5.82
CA TYR A 91 9.17 0.72 6.27
C TYR A 91 8.85 -0.12 7.50
N ASP A 92 7.85 0.33 8.26
CA ASP A 92 7.24 -0.41 9.35
C ASP A 92 6.15 -1.34 8.81
N ASP A 93 6.42 -2.65 8.83
CA ASP A 93 5.52 -3.67 8.28
C ASP A 93 4.21 -3.84 9.08
N SER A 94 4.12 -3.24 10.27
CA SER A 94 2.87 -3.14 11.04
C SER A 94 1.95 -2.00 10.56
N VAL A 95 2.48 -1.05 9.78
CA VAL A 95 1.74 0.12 9.29
C VAL A 95 1.44 0.01 7.80
N VAL A 96 2.38 -0.50 7.01
CA VAL A 96 2.24 -0.69 5.56
C VAL A 96 2.89 -2.00 5.13
N SER A 97 2.18 -2.80 4.32
CA SER A 97 2.70 -4.07 3.82
C SER A 97 3.62 -3.91 2.60
N SER A 98 4.47 -4.90 2.34
CA SER A 98 5.23 -5.00 1.09
C SER A 98 4.32 -5.00 -0.14
N ALA A 99 3.19 -5.70 -0.08
CA ALA A 99 2.21 -5.74 -1.16
C ALA A 99 1.64 -4.35 -1.49
N GLU A 100 1.35 -3.51 -0.49
CA GLU A 100 0.89 -2.13 -0.70
C GLU A 100 1.96 -1.25 -1.34
N LEU A 101 3.20 -1.34 -0.86
CA LEU A 101 4.33 -0.60 -1.46
C LEU A 101 4.59 -1.02 -2.90
N ILE A 102 4.52 -2.33 -3.20
CA ILE A 102 4.69 -2.85 -4.55
C ILE A 102 3.53 -2.43 -5.46
N LYS A 103 2.28 -2.41 -4.98
CA LYS A 103 1.15 -1.85 -5.74
C LYS A 103 1.35 -0.37 -6.04
N SER A 104 1.80 0.40 -5.06
CA SER A 104 2.13 1.80 -5.24
C SER A 104 3.24 2.00 -6.30
N PHE A 105 4.27 1.15 -6.27
CA PHE A 105 5.35 1.13 -7.26
C PHE A 105 4.83 0.93 -8.70
N TRP A 106 3.97 -0.06 -8.91
CA TRP A 106 3.38 -0.34 -10.22
C TRP A 106 2.58 0.83 -10.80
N GLU A 107 1.92 1.61 -9.93
CA GLU A 107 1.06 2.72 -10.33
C GLU A 107 1.79 4.04 -10.55
N MET A 108 3.02 4.18 -10.07
CA MET A 108 3.77 5.44 -10.15
C MET A 108 4.60 5.60 -11.44
N HIS A 109 4.80 4.53 -12.21
CA HIS A 109 5.60 4.53 -13.45
C HIS A 109 4.99 3.63 -14.53
N ASP A 110 5.53 3.65 -15.75
CA ASP A 110 5.19 2.70 -16.81
C ASP A 110 6.13 1.49 -16.79
N PRO A 111 5.68 0.32 -16.26
CA PRO A 111 6.51 -0.87 -16.15
C PRO A 111 6.65 -1.66 -17.46
N THR A 112 6.13 -1.14 -18.58
CA THR A 112 6.20 -1.79 -19.91
C THR A 112 7.34 -1.25 -20.77
N GLN A 113 8.07 -0.23 -20.28
CA GLN A 113 9.18 0.38 -20.99
C GLN A 113 10.51 -0.27 -20.61
N LYS A 114 11.15 -0.92 -21.60
CA LYS A 114 12.47 -1.56 -21.40
C LYS A 114 13.56 -0.50 -21.48
N ASN A 115 14.43 -0.45 -20.45
CA ASN A 115 15.58 0.46 -20.39
C ASN A 115 15.23 1.92 -20.69
N ARG A 116 14.06 2.35 -20.20
CA ARG A 116 13.50 3.68 -20.42
C ARG A 116 12.40 3.93 -19.40
N GLN A 117 12.24 5.19 -19.02
CA GLN A 117 11.03 5.68 -18.40
C GLN A 117 10.66 7.06 -18.94
N GLY A 118 9.54 7.15 -19.68
CA GLY A 118 9.17 8.36 -20.41
C GLY A 118 10.27 8.81 -21.38
N ASN A 119 10.81 10.00 -21.13
CA ASN A 119 11.91 10.59 -21.90
C ASN A 119 13.30 10.18 -21.39
N ASP A 120 13.39 9.60 -20.19
CA ASP A 120 14.65 9.15 -19.60
C ASP A 120 15.02 7.80 -20.20
N ARG A 121 16.00 7.79 -21.11
CA ARG A 121 16.43 6.61 -21.87
C ARG A 121 17.76 6.09 -21.34
N GLY A 122 17.87 4.77 -21.22
CA GLY A 122 19.05 4.10 -20.71
C GLY A 122 18.72 2.94 -19.79
N ASN A 123 19.59 1.94 -19.76
CA ASN A 123 19.41 0.79 -18.86
C ASN A 123 19.43 1.16 -17.37
N ASN A 124 19.92 2.35 -17.02
CA ASN A 124 19.91 2.91 -15.67
C ASN A 124 18.53 3.41 -15.22
N TYR A 125 17.57 3.52 -16.14
CA TYR A 125 16.17 3.92 -15.86
C TYR A 125 15.20 2.73 -15.99
N ARG A 126 15.69 1.50 -16.00
CA ARG A 126 14.86 0.31 -16.15
C ARG A 126 13.98 0.10 -14.91
N SER A 127 12.80 -0.49 -15.13
CA SER A 127 11.95 -0.93 -14.03
C SER A 127 12.52 -2.18 -13.34
N ALA A 128 12.68 -2.14 -12.01
CA ALA A 128 13.10 -3.29 -11.21
C ALA A 128 12.58 -3.24 -9.76
N ILE A 129 12.42 -4.41 -9.16
CA ILE A 129 12.15 -4.62 -7.73
C ILE A 129 13.26 -5.54 -7.21
N PHE A 130 14.02 -5.07 -6.22
CA PHE A 130 15.00 -5.89 -5.51
C PHE A 130 14.49 -6.24 -4.12
N TYR A 131 14.15 -7.52 -3.91
CA TYR A 131 13.56 -8.01 -2.67
C TYR A 131 14.63 -8.48 -1.68
N THR A 132 14.35 -8.34 -0.38
CA THR A 132 15.20 -8.86 0.71
C THR A 132 14.61 -10.10 1.37
N THR A 133 13.32 -10.40 1.12
CA THR A 133 12.63 -11.57 1.67
C THR A 133 11.87 -12.35 0.59
N SER A 134 11.63 -13.64 0.85
CA SER A 134 10.82 -14.50 -0.02
C SER A 134 9.34 -14.04 -0.08
N GLY A 135 8.81 -13.46 0.99
CA GLY A 135 7.47 -12.87 1.03
C GLY A 135 7.33 -11.71 0.04
N GLN A 136 8.30 -10.79 0.01
CA GLN A 136 8.33 -9.69 -0.96
C GLN A 136 8.41 -10.20 -2.41
N LYS A 137 9.18 -11.27 -2.67
CA LYS A 137 9.22 -11.91 -3.99
C LYS A 137 7.84 -12.44 -4.40
N ALA A 138 7.15 -13.12 -3.48
CA ALA A 138 5.82 -13.66 -3.73
C ALA A 138 4.80 -12.53 -4.00
N ASP A 139 4.82 -11.47 -3.20
CA ASP A 139 3.98 -10.27 -3.40
C ASP A 139 4.25 -9.61 -4.75
N ALA A 140 5.53 -9.47 -5.14
CA ALA A 140 5.93 -8.88 -6.41
C ALA A 140 5.43 -9.69 -7.60
N LEU A 141 5.56 -11.02 -7.55
CA LEU A 141 5.07 -11.90 -8.62
C LEU A 141 3.54 -11.89 -8.72
N LYS A 142 2.85 -11.95 -7.57
CA LYS A 142 1.39 -11.91 -7.51
C LYS A 142 0.84 -10.60 -8.06
N THR A 143 1.31 -9.47 -7.54
CA THR A 143 0.85 -8.13 -7.97
C THR A 143 1.25 -7.83 -9.41
N LYS A 144 2.41 -8.32 -9.89
CA LYS A 144 2.78 -8.24 -11.32
C LYS A 144 1.74 -8.92 -12.21
N ALA A 145 1.31 -10.13 -11.85
CA ALA A 145 0.30 -10.86 -12.63
C ALA A 145 -1.07 -10.15 -12.61
N GLU A 146 -1.46 -9.58 -11.47
CA GLU A 146 -2.67 -8.76 -11.34
C GLU A 146 -2.59 -7.49 -12.20
N TYR A 147 -1.50 -6.72 -12.10
CA TYR A 147 -1.31 -5.47 -12.83
C TYR A 147 -1.17 -5.68 -14.33
N GLN A 148 -0.54 -6.77 -14.76
CA GLN A 148 -0.44 -7.11 -16.18
C GLN A 148 -1.82 -7.20 -16.84
N LYS A 149 -2.81 -7.79 -16.16
CA LYS A 149 -4.19 -7.86 -16.68
C LYS A 149 -4.78 -6.47 -16.85
N LEU A 150 -4.54 -5.58 -15.89
CA LEU A 150 -5.03 -4.19 -15.92
C LEU A 150 -4.37 -3.39 -17.05
N LEU A 151 -3.05 -3.49 -17.19
CA LEU A 151 -2.28 -2.86 -18.26
C LEU A 151 -2.71 -3.35 -19.64
N SER A 152 -2.85 -4.67 -19.82
CA SER A 152 -3.33 -5.24 -21.08
C SER A 152 -4.72 -4.74 -21.45
N LYS A 153 -5.63 -4.64 -20.47
CA LYS A 153 -6.97 -4.05 -20.69
C LYS A 153 -6.91 -2.57 -21.09
N ALA A 154 -5.94 -1.84 -20.58
CA ALA A 154 -5.71 -0.42 -20.89
C ALA A 154 -4.87 -0.20 -22.17
N GLY A 155 -4.52 -1.26 -22.91
CA GLY A 155 -3.78 -1.16 -24.17
C GLY A 155 -2.25 -1.09 -24.02
N TYR A 156 -1.71 -1.29 -22.81
CA TYR A 156 -0.27 -1.33 -22.57
C TYR A 156 0.34 -2.69 -22.90
N GLY A 157 1.65 -2.69 -23.13
CA GLY A 157 2.43 -3.90 -23.44
C GLY A 157 2.66 -4.82 -22.22
N LYS A 158 3.61 -5.75 -22.40
CA LYS A 158 4.03 -6.67 -21.33
C LYS A 158 4.92 -5.94 -20.32
N ILE A 159 4.70 -6.21 -19.03
CA ILE A 159 5.55 -5.75 -17.94
C ILE A 159 6.96 -6.34 -18.13
N VAL A 160 7.95 -5.44 -18.22
CA VAL A 160 9.37 -5.78 -18.38
C VAL A 160 10.18 -5.69 -17.09
N THR A 161 9.53 -5.33 -15.98
CA THR A 161 10.15 -5.18 -14.66
C THR A 161 10.89 -6.44 -14.22
N GLN A 162 12.16 -6.23 -13.83
CA GLN A 162 13.03 -7.24 -13.23
C GLN A 162 12.63 -7.45 -11.76
N ILE A 163 12.54 -8.70 -11.31
CA ILE A 163 12.27 -9.04 -9.91
C ILE A 163 13.41 -9.94 -9.45
N GLU A 164 14.37 -9.38 -8.73
CA GLU A 164 15.64 -10.02 -8.38
C GLU A 164 15.90 -9.91 -6.88
N PRO A 165 16.67 -10.82 -6.25
CA PRO A 165 17.10 -10.61 -4.87
C PRO A 165 18.01 -9.37 -4.81
N LEU A 166 17.93 -8.62 -3.71
CA LEU A 166 18.88 -7.55 -3.45
C LEU A 166 20.22 -8.16 -3.05
N ASP A 167 21.22 -8.02 -3.92
CA ASP A 167 22.60 -8.35 -3.61
C ASP A 167 23.27 -7.22 -2.82
N LYS A 168 23.42 -6.05 -3.45
CA LYS A 168 23.99 -4.85 -2.82
C LYS A 168 23.28 -3.59 -3.26
N PHE A 169 23.16 -2.65 -2.32
CA PHE A 169 22.69 -1.29 -2.56
C PHE A 169 23.82 -0.30 -2.26
N TYR A 170 24.07 0.62 -3.18
CA TYR A 170 25.03 1.72 -3.00
C TYR A 170 24.25 3.03 -2.90
N PRO A 171 24.31 3.74 -1.75
CA PRO A 171 23.72 5.08 -1.66
C PRO A 171 24.31 6.01 -2.72
N ALA A 172 23.46 6.82 -3.35
CA ALA A 172 23.90 7.89 -4.24
C ALA A 172 24.53 9.02 -3.42
N GLU A 173 25.25 9.90 -4.12
CA GLU A 173 25.90 11.08 -3.57
C GLU A 173 24.90 11.97 -2.82
N GLN A 174 25.37 12.69 -1.79
CA GLN A 174 24.50 13.45 -0.86
C GLN A 174 23.64 14.51 -1.54
N TYR A 175 24.08 15.05 -2.68
CA TYR A 175 23.30 16.01 -3.44
C TYR A 175 22.08 15.40 -4.13
N HIS A 176 22.05 14.07 -4.34
CA HIS A 176 20.88 13.38 -4.90
C HIS A 176 19.79 13.07 -3.88
N GLN A 177 20.15 12.92 -2.59
CA GLN A 177 19.18 12.64 -1.52
C GLN A 177 18.27 13.85 -1.32
N ASP A 178 16.97 13.63 -1.14
CA ASP A 178 15.96 14.68 -0.96
C ASP A 178 15.99 15.76 -2.07
N TYR A 179 16.47 15.44 -3.28
CA TYR A 179 16.78 16.46 -4.29
C TYR A 179 15.60 17.38 -4.59
N LEU A 180 14.38 16.85 -4.72
CA LEU A 180 13.17 17.64 -4.98
C LEU A 180 12.65 18.43 -3.77
N LYS A 181 13.10 18.11 -2.54
CA LYS A 181 12.84 18.97 -1.37
C LYS A 181 13.85 20.13 -1.35
N LYS A 182 15.12 19.82 -1.64
CA LYS A 182 16.23 20.81 -1.69
C LYS A 182 16.12 21.77 -2.87
N ASN A 183 15.47 21.33 -3.97
CA ASN A 183 15.32 22.10 -5.20
C ASN A 183 13.82 22.24 -5.55
N PRO A 184 13.10 23.23 -4.99
CA PRO A 184 11.66 23.40 -5.21
C PRO A 184 11.26 23.66 -6.67
N LYS A 185 12.19 24.18 -7.48
CA LYS A 185 12.03 24.38 -8.93
C LYS A 185 12.45 23.16 -9.77
N GLY A 186 13.01 22.12 -9.14
CA GLY A 186 13.34 20.87 -9.79
C GLY A 186 12.06 20.14 -10.22
N TYR A 187 12.12 19.48 -11.37
CA TYR A 187 11.01 18.70 -11.89
C TYR A 187 11.47 17.26 -12.15
N CYS A 188 10.55 16.32 -11.97
CA CYS A 188 10.65 14.98 -12.52
C CYS A 188 9.42 14.74 -13.39
N PRO A 189 9.58 14.20 -14.61
CA PRO A 189 8.44 13.85 -15.43
C PRO A 189 7.51 12.87 -14.70
N ASN A 190 6.20 13.03 -14.89
CA ASN A 190 5.25 12.03 -14.42
C ASN A 190 5.29 10.83 -15.38
N HIS A 191 5.57 9.67 -14.83
CA HIS A 191 5.76 8.43 -15.57
C HIS A 191 4.59 7.45 -15.41
N ALA A 192 3.59 7.78 -14.59
CA ALA A 192 2.46 6.91 -14.32
C ALA A 192 1.62 6.64 -15.58
N THR A 193 1.16 5.40 -15.72
CA THR A 193 0.26 4.98 -16.82
C THR A 193 -1.18 5.48 -16.64
N GLY A 194 -1.53 5.97 -15.45
CA GLY A 194 -2.91 6.25 -15.02
C GLY A 194 -3.71 4.99 -14.67
N VAL A 195 -3.18 3.79 -14.92
CA VAL A 195 -3.78 2.53 -14.49
C VAL A 195 -3.58 2.37 -13.00
N LYS A 196 -4.64 1.95 -12.31
CA LYS A 196 -4.64 1.71 -10.87
C LYS A 196 -5.02 0.26 -10.62
N PHE A 197 -4.40 -0.37 -9.63
CA PHE A 197 -5.08 -1.47 -8.95
C PHE A 197 -6.37 -0.86 -8.46
N SER A 198 -7.52 -1.33 -8.97
CA SER A 198 -8.82 -0.78 -8.61
C SER A 198 -8.83 -0.51 -7.10
N ALA A 199 -9.08 0.73 -6.70
CA ALA A 199 -9.07 1.12 -5.30
C ALA A 199 -10.12 0.27 -4.58
N ASP A 200 -9.65 -0.85 -4.03
CA ASP A 200 -10.42 -2.03 -3.70
C ASP A 200 -11.27 -2.55 -4.87
N ALA A 201 -10.95 -3.74 -5.38
CA ALA A 201 -12.03 -4.62 -5.82
C ALA A 201 -12.82 -5.00 -4.56
N ALA A 202 -13.59 -4.07 -4.00
CA ALA A 202 -14.48 -4.34 -2.90
C ALA A 202 -15.34 -5.51 -3.36
N LYS A 203 -15.21 -6.64 -2.64
CA LYS A 203 -15.90 -7.87 -2.98
C LYS A 203 -17.38 -7.54 -3.05
N ALA A 204 -18.03 -7.90 -4.16
CA ALA A 204 -19.48 -7.72 -4.27
C ALA A 204 -20.15 -8.36 -3.06
N ILE A 205 -20.95 -7.58 -2.34
CA ILE A 205 -21.71 -8.06 -1.20
C ILE A 205 -23.17 -8.25 -1.60
N THR A 206 -23.80 -9.24 -0.97
CA THR A 206 -25.24 -9.51 -1.04
C THR A 206 -25.87 -9.32 0.33
N PRO A 207 -27.20 -9.12 0.41
CA PRO A 207 -27.91 -9.00 1.68
C PRO A 207 -27.68 -10.19 2.61
N LEU A 208 -27.57 -9.93 3.92
CA LEU A 208 -27.43 -10.98 4.95
C LEU A 208 -28.76 -11.65 5.33
N GLY A 209 -29.90 -11.15 4.85
CA GLY A 209 -31.22 -11.71 5.19
C GLY A 209 -31.71 -11.37 6.60
N GLY A 210 -31.27 -10.22 7.12
CA GLY A 210 -31.69 -9.66 8.41
C GLY A 210 -31.32 -8.19 8.49
N LYS A 211 -31.21 -7.64 9.71
CA LYS A 211 -30.74 -6.27 9.93
C LYS A 211 -29.24 -6.17 9.69
N GLU A 212 -28.83 -5.22 8.87
CA GLU A 212 -27.43 -4.89 8.63
C GLU A 212 -27.23 -3.40 8.37
N ILE A 213 -26.01 -2.93 8.63
CA ILE A 213 -25.55 -1.58 8.32
C ILE A 213 -24.51 -1.69 7.23
N VAL A 214 -24.72 -0.99 6.13
CA VAL A 214 -23.75 -0.92 5.02
C VAL A 214 -23.30 0.51 4.86
N VAL A 215 -22.02 0.77 5.11
CA VAL A 215 -21.41 2.07 4.86
C VAL A 215 -20.83 2.08 3.45
N VAL A 216 -21.42 2.91 2.60
CA VAL A 216 -20.93 3.15 1.26
C VAL A 216 -19.75 4.11 1.31
N ASP A 217 -18.57 3.62 0.94
CA ASP A 217 -17.32 4.38 0.91
C ASP A 217 -16.81 4.63 -0.51
N ALA A 218 -15.77 5.46 -0.61
CA ALA A 218 -15.06 5.76 -1.83
C ALA A 218 -13.56 5.89 -1.55
N ALA A 219 -12.75 5.75 -2.61
CA ALA A 219 -11.33 5.99 -2.56
C ALA A 219 -11.13 7.49 -2.35
N ASP A 220 -10.12 7.86 -1.56
CA ASP A 220 -9.79 9.26 -1.30
C ASP A 220 -10.98 10.08 -0.74
N CYS A 221 -11.71 9.50 0.21
CA CYS A 221 -12.84 10.14 0.90
C CYS A 221 -12.46 10.53 2.34
N PRO A 222 -12.07 11.80 2.61
CA PRO A 222 -11.66 12.24 3.95
C PRO A 222 -12.74 12.04 5.02
N PHE A 223 -14.01 12.22 4.64
CA PHE A 223 -15.14 11.99 5.54
C PHE A 223 -15.41 10.52 5.82
N CYS A 224 -15.04 9.62 4.90
CA CYS A 224 -15.11 8.18 5.11
C CYS A 224 -14.03 7.74 6.10
N GLU A 225 -12.81 8.24 5.95
CA GLU A 225 -11.72 7.98 6.90
C GLU A 225 -12.04 8.54 8.29
N LYS A 226 -12.61 9.74 8.35
CA LYS A 226 -13.07 10.35 9.61
C LYS A 226 -14.18 9.51 10.26
N LEU A 227 -15.18 9.08 9.51
CA LEU A 227 -16.26 8.22 10.02
C LEU A 227 -15.71 6.87 10.52
N LYS A 228 -14.77 6.27 9.78
CA LYS A 228 -14.11 5.02 10.16
C LYS A 228 -13.37 5.16 11.48
N LYS A 229 -12.59 6.24 11.63
CA LYS A 229 -11.87 6.54 12.87
C LYS A 229 -12.81 6.78 14.04
N ASP A 230 -13.76 7.69 13.88
CA ASP A 230 -14.56 8.20 15.01
C ASP A 230 -15.69 7.24 15.41
N VAL A 231 -16.22 6.44 14.46
CA VAL A 231 -17.39 5.59 14.67
C VAL A 231 -17.08 4.12 14.42
N LEU A 232 -16.74 3.75 13.18
CA LEU A 232 -16.77 2.35 12.74
C LEU A 232 -15.74 1.48 13.47
N SER A 233 -14.56 2.02 13.77
CA SER A 233 -13.47 1.31 14.46
C SER A 233 -13.83 0.90 15.89
N SER A 234 -14.75 1.62 16.53
CA SER A 234 -15.17 1.42 17.92
C SER A 234 -16.54 0.74 18.05
N TYR A 235 -17.18 0.44 16.92
CA TYR A 235 -18.52 -0.13 16.89
C TYR A 235 -18.53 -1.56 17.45
N LYS A 236 -19.35 -1.77 18.49
CA LYS A 236 -19.57 -3.07 19.16
C LYS A 236 -21.04 -3.48 19.19
N GLY A 237 -21.86 -2.94 18.29
CA GLY A 237 -23.29 -3.24 18.25
C GLY A 237 -23.57 -4.65 17.70
N ALA A 238 -24.71 -5.22 18.07
CA ALA A 238 -25.14 -6.55 17.65
C ALA A 238 -25.51 -6.65 16.16
N VAL A 239 -25.83 -5.52 15.52
CA VAL A 239 -26.16 -5.46 14.09
C VAL A 239 -24.87 -5.51 13.28
N PRO A 240 -24.71 -6.45 12.31
CA PRO A 240 -23.57 -6.49 11.42
C PRO A 240 -23.34 -5.17 10.70
N LEU A 241 -22.11 -4.67 10.75
CA LEU A 241 -21.68 -3.46 10.04
C LEU A 241 -20.63 -3.83 9.00
N ARG A 242 -20.84 -3.45 7.74
CA ARG A 242 -19.93 -3.70 6.63
C ARG A 242 -19.67 -2.42 5.84
N THR A 243 -18.51 -2.31 5.21
CA THR A 243 -18.21 -1.25 4.24
C THR A 243 -18.21 -1.83 2.83
N ALA A 244 -18.64 -1.04 1.85
CA ALA A 244 -18.69 -1.46 0.46
C ALA A 244 -18.72 -0.26 -0.50
N ARG A 245 -18.37 -0.49 -1.77
CA ARG A 245 -18.50 0.53 -2.83
C ARG A 245 -19.91 0.50 -3.42
N ALA A 246 -20.39 1.65 -3.88
CA ALA A 246 -21.72 1.79 -4.46
C ALA A 246 -21.99 0.77 -5.59
N ASN A 247 -20.99 0.53 -6.45
CA ASN A 247 -21.08 -0.41 -7.57
C ASN A 247 -20.98 -1.90 -7.17
N THR A 248 -20.72 -2.20 -5.89
CA THR A 248 -20.51 -3.57 -5.36
C THR A 248 -21.71 -4.12 -4.58
N LEU A 249 -22.75 -3.31 -4.37
CA LEU A 249 -23.99 -3.73 -3.69
C LEU A 249 -24.87 -4.51 -4.67
N LYS A 250 -24.84 -5.85 -4.61
CA LYS A 250 -25.65 -6.73 -5.48
C LYS A 250 -26.85 -7.29 -4.74
N GLY A 251 -28.03 -7.22 -5.34
CA GLY A 251 -29.26 -7.76 -4.75
C GLY A 251 -29.91 -6.88 -3.66
N PHE A 252 -29.37 -5.69 -3.40
CA PHE A 252 -29.98 -4.72 -2.49
C PHE A 252 -31.05 -3.88 -3.20
N LYS A 253 -32.13 -3.55 -2.49
CA LYS A 253 -33.18 -2.61 -2.91
C LYS A 253 -32.96 -1.28 -2.22
N ILE A 254 -32.15 -0.42 -2.83
CA ILE A 254 -31.72 0.88 -2.31
C ILE A 254 -32.54 1.98 -2.97
N LYS A 255 -33.14 2.85 -2.17
CA LYS A 255 -33.91 4.02 -2.61
C LYS A 255 -33.04 5.27 -2.67
N THR A 256 -32.08 5.37 -1.74
CA THR A 256 -31.15 6.50 -1.67
C THR A 256 -30.20 6.48 -2.86
N LYS A 257 -30.07 7.63 -3.52
CA LYS A 257 -29.09 7.81 -4.59
C LYS A 257 -27.68 7.76 -4.02
N LEU A 258 -26.86 6.85 -4.54
CA LEU A 258 -25.48 6.62 -4.09
C LEU A 258 -24.48 7.53 -4.81
N ASP A 259 -24.76 8.83 -4.85
CA ASP A 259 -23.95 9.85 -5.54
C ASP A 259 -23.09 10.70 -4.61
N ALA A 260 -23.00 10.32 -3.34
CA ALA A 260 -22.12 10.94 -2.35
C ALA A 260 -21.51 9.87 -1.43
N THR A 261 -20.41 10.19 -0.75
CA THR A 261 -19.82 9.32 0.28
C THR A 261 -19.33 10.16 1.47
N PRO A 262 -19.37 9.63 2.70
CA PRO A 262 -19.96 8.34 3.07
C PRO A 262 -21.50 8.36 3.02
N ILE A 263 -22.13 7.22 2.75
CA ILE A 263 -23.56 7.01 2.98
C ILE A 263 -23.72 5.81 3.90
N ILE A 264 -24.48 5.95 4.98
CA ILE A 264 -24.74 4.88 5.93
C ILE A 264 -26.14 4.34 5.65
N LEU A 265 -26.22 3.13 5.12
CA LEU A 265 -27.47 2.46 4.81
C LEU A 265 -27.86 1.55 5.96
N PHE A 266 -29.11 1.69 6.41
CA PHE A 266 -29.72 0.81 7.40
C PHE A 266 -30.70 -0.12 6.68
N ILE A 267 -30.38 -1.40 6.64
CA ILE A 267 -30.97 -2.37 5.70
C ILE A 267 -31.60 -3.53 6.46
N GLN A 268 -32.83 -3.90 6.12
CA GLN A 268 -33.46 -5.13 6.61
C GLN A 268 -33.89 -5.99 5.43
N ASP A 269 -33.46 -7.25 5.42
CA ASP A 269 -33.79 -8.23 4.37
C ASP A 269 -33.46 -7.73 2.96
N GLY A 270 -32.32 -7.04 2.84
CA GLY A 270 -31.83 -6.44 1.60
C GLY A 270 -32.57 -5.18 1.14
N LYS A 271 -33.52 -4.66 1.92
CA LYS A 271 -34.24 -3.42 1.63
C LYS A 271 -33.74 -2.29 2.52
N GLU A 272 -33.47 -1.13 1.91
CA GLU A 272 -33.18 0.08 2.67
C GLU A 272 -34.41 0.50 3.50
N LEU A 273 -34.23 0.61 4.82
CA LEU A 273 -35.21 1.25 5.71
C LEU A 273 -35.01 2.76 5.69
N PHE A 274 -33.77 3.20 5.91
CA PHE A 274 -33.37 4.60 5.79
C PHE A 274 -31.86 4.70 5.56
N ALA A 275 -31.40 5.89 5.18
CA ALA A 275 -30.00 6.18 4.96
C ALA A 275 -29.62 7.51 5.60
N ILE A 276 -28.34 7.66 5.94
CA ILE A 276 -27.75 8.93 6.33
C ILE A 276 -26.66 9.27 5.33
N ARG A 277 -26.72 10.48 4.75
CA ARG A 277 -25.72 10.98 3.81
C ARG A 277 -24.70 11.85 4.54
N GLY A 278 -23.41 11.63 4.27
CA GLY A 278 -22.31 12.39 4.84
C GLY A 278 -21.82 11.86 6.19
N TYR A 279 -20.81 12.53 6.73
CA TYR A 279 -20.23 12.20 8.03
C TYR A 279 -21.26 12.41 9.16
N VAL A 280 -21.28 11.47 10.12
CA VAL A 280 -22.06 11.58 11.35
C VAL A 280 -21.16 11.42 12.58
N PRO A 281 -21.30 12.27 13.60
CA PRO A 281 -20.64 12.06 14.88
C PRO A 281 -21.14 10.79 15.60
N PRO A 282 -20.35 10.20 16.51
CA PRO A 282 -20.73 9.00 17.24
C PRO A 282 -22.09 9.09 17.92
N LYS A 283 -22.38 10.19 18.62
CA LYS A 283 -23.66 10.41 19.31
C LYS A 283 -24.86 10.28 18.36
N THR A 284 -24.74 10.86 17.16
CA THR A 284 -25.80 10.81 16.14
C THR A 284 -25.92 9.43 15.52
N PHE A 285 -24.80 8.77 15.26
CA PHE A 285 -24.78 7.40 14.76
C PHE A 285 -25.48 6.42 15.72
N TYR A 286 -25.14 6.45 17.01
CA TYR A 286 -25.77 5.58 18.00
C TYR A 286 -27.25 5.92 18.24
N LYS A 287 -27.65 7.18 18.10
CA LYS A 287 -29.06 7.56 18.10
C LYS A 287 -29.81 6.95 16.91
N ALA A 288 -29.22 7.00 15.71
CA ALA A 288 -29.76 6.36 14.52
C ALA A 288 -29.86 4.83 14.67
N LEU A 289 -28.86 4.21 15.28
CA LEU A 289 -28.88 2.78 15.62
C LEU A 289 -30.07 2.42 16.53
N GLY A 290 -30.39 3.29 17.49
CA GLY A 290 -31.59 3.14 18.33
C GLY A 290 -32.90 3.16 17.54
N TYR A 291 -33.01 4.00 16.51
CA TYR A 291 -34.19 4.02 15.62
C TYR A 291 -34.26 2.80 14.69
N PHE A 292 -33.11 2.24 14.31
CA PHE A 292 -33.03 1.01 13.55
C PHE A 292 -33.41 -0.24 14.37
N LYS A 293 -33.40 -0.09 15.70
CA LYS A 293 -33.72 -1.05 16.74
C LYS A 293 -32.82 -2.29 16.79
N LEU A 294 -32.03 -2.36 17.87
CA LEU A 294 -32.37 -3.31 18.94
C LEU A 294 -33.69 -2.86 19.58
#